data_AF-A0A3N2RAT4-F1
#
_entry.id   AF-A0A3N2RAT4-F1
#
_cell.length_a   1.000
_cell.length_b   1.000
_cell.length_c   1.000
_cell.angle_alpha   90.00
_cell.angle_beta   90.00
_cell.angle_gamma   90.00
#
_symmetry.space_group_name_H-M   'P 1'
#
loop_
_entity.id
_entity.type
_entity.pdbx_description
1 polymer ?
#
loop_
_entity_poly.entity_id
_entity_poly.type
_entity_poly.pdbx_seq_one_letter_code
_entity_poly.pdbx_strand_id
1 'polypeptide(L)'
;MRAPTALRQQFEQTPDLYSFAQSLRLRAESGEAEAIWLLTRVYDYCANYSSAPVDYRNDTRAMEAMKLRGAAAMASARNRVSERCARFAPEDGLDYPMILVKRVEAAQAGSLAAEASLMSAGKPLEKTEDYRLNLIDRVVRSKDPEAFSALAAGMGIAANGRSAGFDYQRVSGTQFAELAWQLAACRLGQDCSAGGSLMTSYCANGGICSQDPQQDFADFVYDAAIPRQGAEVVQEMVHSLTGEERMK
;
A
#
# COMPACT_ATOMS: atom_id res chain seq x y z
N MET A 1 -16.06 -5.79 -11.70
CA MET A 1 -14.82 -5.21 -11.14
C MET A 1 -14.78 -3.73 -11.52
N ARG A 2 -14.51 -2.81 -10.59
CA ARG A 2 -14.40 -1.38 -10.90
C ARG A 2 -12.95 -1.12 -11.33
N ALA A 3 -12.74 -0.69 -12.57
CA ALA A 3 -11.40 -0.42 -13.07
C ALA A 3 -10.71 0.69 -12.24
N PRO A 4 -9.38 0.64 -12.07
CA PRO A 4 -8.64 1.72 -11.43
C PRO A 4 -8.95 3.07 -12.09
N THR A 5 -9.00 4.12 -11.27
CA THR A 5 -9.17 5.48 -11.81
C THR A 5 -7.97 5.83 -12.69
N ALA A 6 -8.17 6.72 -13.67
CA ALA A 6 -7.08 7.19 -14.54
C ALA A 6 -5.92 7.79 -13.72
N LEU A 7 -6.20 8.42 -12.58
CA LEU A 7 -5.17 9.00 -11.71
C LEU A 7 -4.36 7.94 -10.97
N ARG A 8 -4.99 6.85 -10.51
CA ARG A 8 -4.28 5.71 -9.89
C ARG A 8 -3.36 5.02 -10.90
N GLN A 9 -3.83 4.84 -12.14
CA GLN A 9 -2.99 4.32 -13.23
C GLN A 9 -1.81 5.25 -13.53
N GLN A 10 -2.07 6.56 -13.60
CA GLN A 10 -1.01 7.56 -13.80
C GLN A 10 0.01 7.56 -12.65
N PHE A 11 -0.42 7.39 -11.40
CA PHE A 11 0.50 7.24 -10.27
C PHE A 11 1.46 6.08 -10.51
N GLU A 12 0.97 4.90 -10.88
CA GLU A 12 1.82 3.72 -11.10
C GLU A 12 2.76 3.88 -12.31
N GLN A 13 2.29 4.49 -13.39
CA GLN A 13 3.03 4.57 -14.65
C GLN A 13 3.98 5.77 -14.74
N THR A 14 3.80 6.80 -13.93
CA THR A 14 4.56 8.04 -14.07
C THR A 14 6.00 7.88 -13.55
N PRO A 15 7.02 8.19 -14.37
CA PRO A 15 8.41 8.16 -13.96
C PRO A 15 8.85 9.40 -13.17
N ASP A 16 8.10 10.50 -13.17
CA ASP A 16 8.39 11.70 -12.37
C ASP A 16 7.23 12.01 -11.41
N LEU A 17 7.33 11.48 -10.19
CA LEU A 17 6.29 11.66 -9.17
C LEU A 17 6.20 13.09 -8.65
N TYR A 18 7.24 13.91 -8.81
CA TYR A 18 7.15 15.33 -8.49
C TYR A 18 6.20 16.03 -9.46
N SER A 19 6.37 15.82 -10.77
CA SER A 19 5.46 16.38 -11.77
C SER A 19 4.02 15.90 -11.58
N PHE A 20 3.84 14.61 -11.27
CA PHE A 20 2.52 14.07 -10.94
C PHE A 20 1.92 14.77 -9.71
N ALA A 21 2.68 14.92 -8.62
CA ALA A 21 2.21 15.64 -7.43
C ALA A 21 1.82 17.09 -7.74
N GLN A 22 2.64 17.82 -8.52
CA GLN A 22 2.31 19.19 -8.93
C GLN A 22 0.99 19.24 -9.72
N SER A 23 0.72 18.26 -10.59
CA SER A 23 -0.53 18.19 -11.35
C SER A 23 -1.78 17.98 -10.47
N LEU A 24 -1.63 17.39 -9.29
CA LEU A 24 -2.73 17.14 -8.35
C LEU A 24 -3.03 18.33 -7.44
N ARG A 25 -2.09 19.27 -7.27
CA ARG A 25 -2.16 20.33 -6.24
C ARG A 25 -3.44 21.14 -6.28
N LEU A 26 -3.80 21.71 -7.43
CA LEU A 26 -5.00 22.55 -7.54
C LEU A 26 -6.28 21.79 -7.17
N ARG A 27 -6.35 20.51 -7.54
CA ARG A 27 -7.50 19.65 -7.24
C ARG A 27 -7.55 19.29 -5.76
N ALA A 28 -6.40 18.97 -5.17
CA ALA A 28 -6.28 18.72 -3.75
C ALA A 28 -6.60 19.96 -2.90
N GLU A 29 -6.11 21.14 -3.30
CA GLU A 29 -6.41 22.43 -2.68
C GLU A 29 -7.90 22.79 -2.79
N SER A 30 -8.58 22.34 -3.85
CA SER A 30 -10.04 22.48 -4.00
C SER A 30 -10.86 21.47 -3.18
N GLY A 31 -10.21 20.57 -2.42
CA GLY A 31 -10.88 19.58 -1.58
C GLY A 31 -11.21 18.26 -2.27
N GLU A 32 -10.62 17.96 -3.44
CA GLU A 32 -10.90 16.71 -4.13
C GLU A 32 -10.23 15.52 -3.44
N ALA A 33 -11.03 14.65 -2.82
CA ALA A 33 -10.55 13.57 -1.95
C ALA A 33 -9.53 12.62 -2.61
N GLU A 34 -9.75 12.23 -3.87
CA GLU A 34 -8.87 11.34 -4.61
C GLU A 34 -7.51 12.01 -4.91
N ALA A 35 -7.50 13.30 -5.24
CA ALA A 35 -6.28 14.06 -5.47
C ALA A 35 -5.46 14.21 -4.16
N ILE A 36 -6.13 14.52 -3.03
CA ILE A 36 -5.46 14.59 -1.72
C ILE A 36 -4.90 13.22 -1.35
N TRP A 37 -5.66 12.14 -1.53
CA TRP A 37 -5.21 10.78 -1.26
C TRP A 37 -3.96 10.41 -2.08
N LEU A 38 -3.98 10.65 -3.39
CA LEU A 38 -2.85 10.33 -4.27
C LEU A 38 -1.62 11.18 -3.97
N LEU A 39 -1.76 12.42 -3.52
CA LEU A 39 -0.63 13.18 -2.97
C LEU A 39 0.01 12.46 -1.78
N THR A 40 -0.79 11.92 -0.86
CA THR A 40 -0.24 11.16 0.28
C THR A 40 0.48 9.89 -0.17
N ARG A 41 0.01 9.23 -1.24
CA ARG A 41 0.69 8.06 -1.84
C ARG A 41 2.05 8.43 -2.41
N VAL A 42 2.14 9.58 -3.10
CA VAL A 42 3.43 10.09 -3.59
C VAL A 42 4.37 10.40 -2.42
N TYR A 43 3.89 11.11 -1.41
CA TYR A 43 4.70 11.51 -0.28
C TYR A 43 5.22 10.31 0.50
N ASP A 44 4.37 9.32 0.77
CA ASP A 44 4.74 8.07 1.45
C ASP A 44 5.76 7.25 0.63
N TYR A 45 5.59 7.17 -0.69
CA TYR A 45 6.53 6.47 -1.58
C TYR A 45 7.91 7.17 -1.63
N CYS A 46 7.93 8.51 -1.60
CA CYS A 46 9.16 9.29 -1.76
C CYS A 46 9.86 9.69 -0.46
N ALA A 47 9.20 9.61 0.71
CA ALA A 47 9.68 10.12 1.99
C ALA A 47 11.11 9.70 2.35
N ASN A 48 11.41 8.39 2.22
CA ASN A 48 12.73 7.86 2.56
C ASN A 48 13.82 8.42 1.64
N TYR A 49 13.54 8.60 0.35
CA TYR A 49 14.49 9.19 -0.59
C TYR A 49 14.67 10.69 -0.34
N SER A 50 13.58 11.44 -0.24
CA SER A 50 13.61 12.91 -0.18
C SER A 50 14.28 13.44 1.09
N SER A 51 14.24 12.69 2.19
CA SER A 51 14.89 13.09 3.45
C SER A 51 16.41 13.21 3.35
N ALA A 52 17.06 12.35 2.55
CA ALA A 52 18.51 12.35 2.34
C ALA A 52 18.90 11.76 0.97
N PRO A 53 18.68 12.46 -0.16
CA PRO A 53 18.87 11.90 -1.50
C PRO A 53 20.30 11.41 -1.79
N VAL A 54 21.30 12.09 -1.23
CA VAL A 54 22.72 11.73 -1.41
C VAL A 54 23.03 10.44 -0.65
N ASP A 55 22.66 10.38 0.63
CA ASP A 55 22.90 9.20 1.48
C ASP A 55 22.11 8.00 0.97
N TYR A 56 20.86 8.19 0.55
CA TYR A 56 20.05 7.15 -0.06
C TYR A 56 20.75 6.47 -1.24
N ARG A 57 21.40 7.24 -2.12
CA ARG A 57 22.18 6.71 -3.25
C ARG A 57 23.47 6.04 -2.80
N ASN A 58 24.18 6.62 -1.82
CA ASN A 58 25.40 6.04 -1.28
C ASN A 58 25.15 4.69 -0.62
N ASP A 59 24.10 4.60 0.21
CA ASP A 59 23.63 3.37 0.83
C ASP A 59 23.28 2.31 -0.22
N THR A 60 22.54 2.72 -1.27
CA THR A 60 22.18 1.82 -2.37
C THR A 60 23.41 1.21 -3.04
N ARG A 61 24.43 2.04 -3.34
CA ARG A 61 25.71 1.57 -3.90
C ARG A 61 26.48 0.66 -2.94
N ALA A 62 26.49 0.99 -1.64
CA ALA A 62 27.15 0.17 -0.64
C ALA A 62 26.48 -1.22 -0.53
N MET A 63 25.15 -1.27 -0.61
CA MET A 63 24.38 -2.52 -0.61
C MET A 63 24.70 -3.41 -1.81
N GLU A 64 24.78 -2.83 -3.02
CA GLU A 64 25.23 -3.55 -4.21
C GLU A 64 26.65 -4.10 -4.04
N ALA A 65 27.56 -3.31 -3.48
CA ALA A 65 28.95 -3.69 -3.29
C ALA A 65 29.14 -4.85 -2.30
N MET A 66 28.25 -5.00 -1.31
CA MET A 66 28.29 -6.10 -0.34
C MET A 66 27.93 -7.47 -0.95
N LYS A 67 27.32 -7.51 -2.15
CA LYS A 67 26.94 -8.75 -2.86
C LYS A 67 26.16 -9.77 -2.01
N LEU A 68 25.37 -9.28 -1.06
CA LEU A 68 24.49 -10.13 -0.26
C LEU A 68 23.35 -10.69 -1.13
N ARG A 69 22.78 -11.82 -0.71
CA ARG A 69 21.59 -12.38 -1.36
C ARG A 69 20.47 -11.33 -1.34
N GLY A 70 19.84 -11.08 -2.49
CA GLY A 70 18.80 -10.07 -2.63
C GLY A 70 19.30 -8.62 -2.76
N ALA A 71 20.61 -8.35 -2.64
CA ALA A 71 21.14 -6.98 -2.74
C ALA A 71 20.84 -6.32 -4.10
N ALA A 72 20.96 -7.08 -5.20
CA ALA A 72 20.65 -6.57 -6.54
C ALA A 72 19.16 -6.21 -6.70
N ALA A 73 18.25 -7.03 -6.16
CA ALA A 73 16.82 -6.75 -6.19
C ALA A 73 16.48 -5.52 -5.35
N MET A 74 17.06 -5.42 -4.16
CA MET A 74 16.90 -4.26 -3.28
C MET A 74 17.43 -2.98 -3.90
N ALA A 75 18.61 -3.04 -4.51
CA ALA A 75 19.17 -1.89 -5.20
C ALA A 75 18.37 -1.48 -6.42
N SER A 76 17.85 -2.43 -7.21
CA SER A 76 16.92 -2.15 -8.30
C SER A 76 15.66 -1.44 -7.82
N ALA A 77 15.04 -1.89 -6.72
CA ALA A 77 13.88 -1.24 -6.13
C ALA A 77 14.21 0.17 -5.63
N ARG A 78 15.33 0.35 -4.91
CA ARG A 78 15.79 1.66 -4.43
C ARG A 78 16.12 2.61 -5.59
N ASN A 79 16.72 2.11 -6.67
CA ASN A 79 17.00 2.90 -7.87
C ASN A 79 15.68 3.37 -8.51
N ARG A 80 14.66 2.51 -8.63
CA ARG A 80 13.32 2.92 -9.09
C ARG A 80 12.70 4.02 -8.22
N VAL A 81 12.83 3.94 -6.89
CA VAL A 81 12.40 5.01 -5.99
C VAL A 81 13.16 6.30 -6.30
N SER A 82 14.50 6.23 -6.40
CA SER A 82 15.34 7.40 -6.64
C SER A 82 15.07 8.08 -7.99
N GLU A 83 14.81 7.30 -9.05
CA GLU A 83 14.44 7.81 -10.37
C GLU A 83 13.09 8.51 -10.31
N ARG A 84 12.10 7.88 -9.68
CA ARG A 84 10.74 8.41 -9.57
C ARG A 84 10.62 9.64 -8.69
N CYS A 85 11.46 9.73 -7.67
CA CYS A 85 11.43 10.79 -6.67
C CYS A 85 12.54 11.83 -6.85
N ALA A 86 13.31 11.78 -7.95
CA ALA A 86 14.57 12.50 -8.12
C ALA A 86 14.52 14.01 -7.86
N ARG A 87 13.34 14.62 -8.08
CA ARG A 87 13.10 16.06 -7.95
C ARG A 87 12.61 16.50 -6.57
N PHE A 88 12.30 15.55 -5.68
CA PHE A 88 12.04 15.87 -4.29
C PHE A 88 13.35 16.08 -3.53
N ALA A 89 13.33 17.03 -2.61
CA ALA A 89 14.44 17.45 -1.78
C ALA A 89 14.02 17.51 -0.31
N PRO A 90 14.98 17.59 0.65
CA PRO A 90 14.65 17.64 2.08
C PRO A 90 13.68 18.77 2.45
N GLU A 91 13.79 19.91 1.77
CA GLU A 91 12.93 21.09 1.96
C GLU A 91 11.45 20.87 1.58
N ASP A 92 11.13 19.84 0.79
CA ASP A 92 9.73 19.49 0.49
C ASP A 92 9.01 18.91 1.72
N GLY A 93 9.74 18.51 2.78
CA GLY A 93 9.15 18.16 4.06
C GLY A 93 8.19 16.97 4.00
N LEU A 94 8.51 15.95 3.20
CA LEU A 94 7.70 14.73 3.04
C LEU A 94 7.80 13.80 4.26
N ASP A 95 7.46 14.31 5.44
CA ASP A 95 7.53 13.56 6.68
C ASP A 95 6.20 12.89 7.07
N TYR A 96 6.29 11.93 7.98
CA TYR A 96 5.14 11.17 8.47
C TYR A 96 4.04 12.06 9.11
N PRO A 97 4.36 13.06 9.96
CA PRO A 97 3.37 14.03 10.43
C PRO A 97 2.58 14.72 9.30
N MET A 98 3.25 15.20 8.25
CA MET A 98 2.60 15.85 7.12
C MET A 98 1.67 14.85 6.40
N ILE A 99 2.16 13.66 6.09
CA ILE A 99 1.38 12.59 5.44
C ILE A 99 0.10 12.29 6.25
N LEU A 100 0.19 12.20 7.57
CA LEU A 100 -0.98 11.99 8.43
C LEU A 100 -2.00 13.13 8.34
N VAL A 101 -1.55 14.39 8.39
CA VAL A 101 -2.45 15.55 8.25
C VAL A 101 -3.21 15.48 6.93
N LYS A 102 -2.51 15.21 5.82
CA LYS A 102 -3.17 15.06 4.51
C LYS A 102 -4.07 13.84 4.40
N ARG A 103 -3.77 12.74 5.10
CA ARG A 103 -4.68 11.59 5.17
C ARG A 103 -5.95 11.94 5.94
N VAL A 104 -5.88 12.76 7.00
CA VAL A 104 -7.07 13.29 7.69
C VAL A 104 -7.88 14.18 6.75
N GLU A 105 -7.24 15.12 6.04
CA GLU A 105 -7.92 15.96 5.05
C GLU A 105 -8.62 15.12 3.96
N ALA A 106 -7.92 14.14 3.39
CA ALA A 106 -8.48 13.24 2.38
C ALA A 106 -9.68 12.44 2.92
N ALA A 107 -9.58 11.90 4.14
CA ALA A 107 -10.65 11.13 4.76
C ALA A 107 -11.88 12.00 5.03
N GLN A 108 -11.69 13.22 5.55
CA GLN A 108 -12.76 14.21 5.75
C GLN A 108 -13.40 14.66 4.43
N ALA A 109 -12.62 14.70 3.35
CA ALA A 109 -13.12 14.96 1.99
C ALA A 109 -13.85 13.75 1.37
N GLY A 110 -13.84 12.57 2.03
CA GLY A 110 -14.56 11.37 1.59
C GLY A 110 -13.70 10.26 0.98
N SER A 111 -12.36 10.33 1.10
CA SER A 111 -11.49 9.24 0.67
C SER A 111 -11.57 8.06 1.64
N LEU A 112 -12.24 6.99 1.21
CA LEU A 112 -12.34 5.74 1.98
C LEU A 112 -10.97 5.10 2.22
N ALA A 113 -10.06 5.19 1.24
CA ALA A 113 -8.70 4.67 1.37
C ALA A 113 -7.87 5.44 2.40
N ALA A 114 -8.02 6.77 2.47
CA ALA A 114 -7.39 7.57 3.51
C ALA A 114 -7.95 7.23 4.90
N GLU A 115 -9.27 7.07 5.01
CA GLU A 115 -9.95 6.67 6.24
C GLU A 115 -9.45 5.29 6.73
N ALA A 116 -9.35 4.32 5.82
CA ALA A 116 -8.77 3.00 6.08
C ALA A 116 -7.30 3.07 6.51
N SER A 117 -6.48 3.89 5.84
CA SER A 117 -5.07 4.09 6.18
C SER A 117 -4.90 4.64 7.59
N LEU A 118 -5.75 5.60 7.98
CA LEU A 118 -5.78 6.16 9.33
C LEU A 118 -6.16 5.12 10.39
N MET A 119 -7.15 4.26 10.09
CA MET A 119 -7.49 3.14 10.98
C MET A 119 -6.29 2.21 11.17
N SER A 120 -5.64 1.78 10.08
CA SER A 120 -4.45 0.91 10.13
C SER A 120 -3.29 1.54 10.91
N ALA A 121 -3.12 2.86 10.80
CA ALA A 121 -2.11 3.61 11.54
C ALA A 121 -2.47 3.83 13.03
N GLY A 122 -3.59 3.29 13.52
CA GLY A 122 -4.06 3.49 14.90
C GLY A 122 -4.53 4.91 15.20
N LYS A 123 -4.84 5.70 14.16
CA LYS A 123 -5.28 7.09 14.24
C LYS A 123 -6.63 7.28 13.52
N PRO A 124 -7.67 6.48 13.83
CA PRO A 124 -8.96 6.60 13.16
C PRO A 124 -9.61 7.96 13.43
N LEU A 125 -10.52 8.39 12.56
CA LEU A 125 -11.30 9.62 12.77
C LEU A 125 -12.13 9.54 14.06
N GLU A 126 -12.68 8.36 14.33
CA GLU A 126 -13.39 8.06 15.57
C GLU A 126 -12.85 6.80 16.23
N LYS A 127 -12.85 6.77 17.57
CA LYS A 127 -12.29 5.66 18.36
C LYS A 127 -13.34 4.63 18.79
N THR A 128 -14.56 4.74 18.28
CA THR A 128 -15.66 3.85 18.66
C THR A 128 -15.55 2.51 17.91
N GLU A 129 -16.03 1.45 18.56
CA GLU A 129 -16.06 0.13 17.94
C GLU A 129 -17.03 0.11 16.75
N ASP A 130 -18.16 0.79 16.86
CA ASP A 130 -19.16 0.91 15.77
C ASP A 130 -18.57 1.56 14.53
N TYR A 131 -17.78 2.64 14.70
CA TYR A 131 -17.08 3.28 13.58
C TYR A 131 -16.13 2.30 12.89
N ARG A 132 -15.35 1.54 13.66
CA ARG A 132 -14.39 0.59 13.14
C ARG A 132 -15.09 -0.53 12.34
N LEU A 133 -16.15 -1.11 12.90
CA LEU A 133 -16.94 -2.15 12.24
C LEU A 133 -17.61 -1.62 10.96
N ASN A 134 -18.17 -0.41 11.01
CA ASN A 134 -18.79 0.24 9.86
C ASN A 134 -17.76 0.52 8.75
N LEU A 135 -16.56 0.97 9.11
CA LEU A 135 -15.50 1.24 8.15
C LEU A 135 -15.00 -0.04 7.47
N ILE A 136 -14.83 -1.15 8.21
CA ILE A 136 -14.50 -2.46 7.61
C ILE A 136 -15.56 -2.86 6.59
N ASP A 137 -16.85 -2.80 6.97
CA ASP A 137 -17.96 -3.15 6.07
C ASP A 137 -17.99 -2.25 4.82
N ARG A 138 -17.80 -0.93 4.98
CA ARG A 138 -17.70 0.03 3.87
C ARG A 138 -16.55 -0.31 2.93
N VAL A 139 -15.37 -0.65 3.46
CA VAL A 139 -14.23 -1.07 2.63
C VAL A 139 -14.59 -2.32 1.83
N VAL A 140 -15.08 -3.38 2.47
CA VAL A 140 -15.44 -4.63 1.78
C VAL A 140 -16.48 -4.39 0.68
N ARG A 141 -17.54 -3.63 0.98
CA ARG A 141 -18.62 -3.33 0.03
C ARG A 141 -18.18 -2.44 -1.12
N SER A 142 -17.25 -1.52 -0.88
CA SER A 142 -16.77 -0.59 -1.91
C SER A 142 -16.06 -1.29 -3.06
N LYS A 143 -15.42 -2.43 -2.78
CA LYS A 143 -14.51 -3.13 -3.69
C LYS A 143 -13.42 -2.19 -4.25
N ASP A 144 -13.03 -1.17 -3.49
CA ASP A 144 -11.98 -0.24 -3.85
C ASP A 144 -10.60 -0.86 -3.50
N PRO A 145 -9.75 -1.19 -4.49
CA PRO A 145 -8.44 -1.80 -4.23
C PRO A 145 -7.55 -0.96 -3.30
N GLU A 146 -7.58 0.38 -3.42
CA GLU A 146 -6.77 1.27 -2.59
C GLU A 146 -7.21 1.21 -1.12
N ALA A 147 -8.53 1.10 -0.87
CA ALA A 147 -9.05 1.00 0.48
C ALA A 147 -8.74 -0.36 1.13
N PHE A 148 -8.80 -1.44 0.35
CA PHE A 148 -8.36 -2.77 0.80
C PHE A 148 -6.88 -2.77 1.20
N SER A 149 -6.01 -2.25 0.33
CA SER A 149 -4.58 -2.19 0.61
C SER A 149 -4.24 -1.26 1.78
N ALA A 150 -4.93 -0.12 1.90
CA ALA A 150 -4.74 0.80 3.02
C ALA A 150 -5.19 0.21 4.37
N LEU A 151 -6.20 -0.67 4.37
CA LEU A 151 -6.71 -1.33 5.56
C LEU A 151 -5.87 -2.57 5.98
N ALA A 152 -5.12 -3.17 5.05
CA ALA A 152 -4.53 -4.49 5.21
C ALA A 152 -3.71 -4.67 6.50
N ALA A 153 -2.77 -3.77 6.79
CA ALA A 153 -1.94 -3.84 8.00
C ALA A 153 -2.80 -3.73 9.28
N GLY A 154 -3.86 -2.95 9.24
CA GLY A 154 -4.83 -2.81 10.33
C GLY A 154 -5.64 -4.08 10.59
N MET A 155 -5.71 -5.01 9.64
CA MET A 155 -6.42 -6.30 9.74
C MET A 155 -5.49 -7.47 10.05
N GLY A 156 -4.17 -7.23 10.09
CA GLY A 156 -3.17 -8.23 10.43
C GLY A 156 -3.13 -8.57 11.92
N ILE A 157 -1.93 -8.89 12.42
CA ILE A 157 -1.69 -9.19 13.85
C ILE A 157 -2.14 -8.04 14.76
N ALA A 158 -2.08 -6.78 14.30
CA ALA A 158 -2.52 -5.61 15.05
C ALA A 158 -4.00 -5.66 15.46
N ALA A 159 -4.82 -6.44 14.74
CA ALA A 159 -6.24 -6.67 15.05
C ALA A 159 -6.48 -7.88 15.96
N ASN A 160 -5.45 -8.60 16.41
CA ASN A 160 -5.63 -9.81 17.20
C ASN A 160 -6.42 -9.52 18.49
N GLY A 161 -7.43 -10.34 18.76
CA GLY A 161 -8.34 -10.16 19.90
C GLY A 161 -9.36 -9.03 19.73
N ARG A 162 -9.32 -8.25 18.64
CA ARG A 162 -10.35 -7.28 18.29
C ARG A 162 -11.37 -7.97 17.37
N SER A 163 -12.65 -7.64 17.54
CA SER A 163 -13.68 -8.09 16.62
C SER A 163 -13.36 -7.56 15.21
N ALA A 164 -13.86 -8.16 14.14
CA ALA A 164 -14.01 -7.47 12.85
C ALA A 164 -15.48 -7.43 12.42
N GLY A 165 -16.38 -7.77 13.34
CA GLY A 165 -17.76 -8.15 13.01
C GLY A 165 -17.82 -9.64 12.73
N PHE A 166 -19.02 -10.21 12.87
CA PHE A 166 -19.24 -11.65 12.71
C PHE A 166 -18.80 -12.13 11.31
N ASP A 167 -19.12 -11.34 10.27
CA ASP A 167 -18.86 -11.71 8.87
C ASP A 167 -17.38 -11.63 8.47
N TYR A 168 -16.57 -10.82 9.18
CA TYR A 168 -15.17 -10.56 8.80
C TYR A 168 -14.15 -11.11 9.81
N GLN A 169 -14.59 -11.85 10.83
CA GLN A 169 -13.69 -12.35 11.88
C GLN A 169 -12.59 -13.28 11.33
N ARG A 170 -12.87 -14.03 10.25
CA ARG A 170 -11.90 -14.92 9.61
C ARG A 170 -10.82 -14.19 8.82
N VAL A 171 -11.05 -12.93 8.47
CA VAL A 171 -10.14 -12.10 7.66
C VAL A 171 -9.50 -11.00 8.51
N SER A 172 -9.30 -11.28 9.81
CA SER A 172 -8.75 -10.34 10.78
C SER A 172 -7.87 -11.04 11.82
N GLY A 173 -6.87 -10.34 12.36
CA GLY A 173 -6.17 -10.72 13.59
C GLY A 173 -5.05 -11.74 13.42
N THR A 174 -4.64 -12.03 12.18
CA THR A 174 -3.57 -12.98 11.84
C THR A 174 -2.63 -12.38 10.78
N GLN A 175 -1.42 -12.91 10.63
CA GLN A 175 -0.53 -12.49 9.56
C GLN A 175 -1.12 -12.81 8.17
N PHE A 176 -1.84 -13.93 8.05
CA PHE A 176 -2.51 -14.32 6.80
C PHE A 176 -3.65 -13.36 6.43
N ALA A 177 -4.30 -12.74 7.41
CA ALA A 177 -5.33 -11.74 7.13
C ALA A 177 -4.74 -10.54 6.38
N GLU A 178 -3.63 -9.96 6.85
CA GLU A 178 -2.98 -8.83 6.17
C GLU A 178 -2.63 -9.16 4.71
N LEU A 179 -2.00 -10.32 4.48
CA LEU A 179 -1.68 -10.80 3.14
C LEU A 179 -2.94 -11.01 2.29
N ALA A 180 -4.00 -11.58 2.87
CA ALA A 180 -5.27 -11.78 2.17
C ALA A 180 -5.91 -10.46 1.73
N TRP A 181 -5.84 -9.40 2.54
CA TRP A 181 -6.33 -8.07 2.18
C TRP A 181 -5.52 -7.45 1.03
N GLN A 182 -4.20 -7.59 1.04
CA GLN A 182 -3.33 -7.13 -0.06
C GLN A 182 -3.58 -7.92 -1.35
N LEU A 183 -3.69 -9.24 -1.28
CA LEU A 183 -4.02 -10.10 -2.41
C LEU A 183 -5.41 -9.81 -2.97
N ALA A 184 -6.39 -9.53 -2.11
CA ALA A 184 -7.71 -9.08 -2.52
C ALA A 184 -7.64 -7.73 -3.23
N ALA A 185 -6.81 -6.78 -2.77
CA ALA A 185 -6.58 -5.52 -3.47
C ALA A 185 -6.01 -5.74 -4.89
N CYS A 186 -5.06 -6.67 -5.06
CA CYS A 186 -4.54 -7.05 -6.36
C CYS A 186 -5.65 -7.58 -7.29
N ARG A 187 -6.49 -8.50 -6.82
CA ARG A 187 -7.64 -9.02 -7.59
C ARG A 187 -8.65 -7.94 -7.96
N LEU A 188 -8.79 -6.92 -7.11
CA LEU A 188 -9.67 -5.78 -7.33
C LEU A 188 -9.06 -4.71 -8.26
N GLY A 189 -7.85 -4.93 -8.77
CA GLY A 189 -7.23 -4.11 -9.81
C GLY A 189 -6.11 -3.19 -9.32
N GLN A 190 -5.59 -3.37 -8.10
CA GLN A 190 -4.34 -2.72 -7.72
C GLN A 190 -3.18 -3.20 -8.59
N ASP A 191 -2.25 -2.31 -8.94
CA ASP A 191 -1.01 -2.75 -9.58
C ASP A 191 -0.15 -3.51 -8.58
N CYS A 192 -0.11 -4.82 -8.79
CA CYS A 192 0.67 -5.76 -8.02
C CYS A 192 1.81 -6.38 -8.85
N SER A 193 2.11 -5.82 -10.02
CA SER A 193 3.20 -6.29 -10.88
C SER A 193 4.57 -6.12 -10.21
N ALA A 194 5.58 -6.84 -10.70
CA ALA A 194 6.95 -6.79 -10.19
C ALA A 194 7.54 -5.36 -10.12
N GLY A 195 7.13 -4.49 -11.05
CA GLY A 195 7.55 -3.10 -11.14
C GLY A 195 6.66 -2.09 -10.39
N GLY A 196 5.48 -2.52 -9.93
CA GLY A 196 4.50 -1.66 -9.30
C GLY A 196 4.97 -1.03 -7.98
N SER A 197 4.25 0.00 -7.52
CA SER A 197 4.59 0.73 -6.29
C SER A 197 4.59 -0.18 -5.05
N LEU A 198 3.69 -1.16 -4.98
CA LEU A 198 3.59 -2.12 -3.88
C LEU A 198 4.87 -2.96 -3.77
N MET A 199 5.23 -3.67 -4.85
CA MET A 199 6.42 -4.52 -4.89
C MET A 199 7.70 -3.73 -4.68
N THR A 200 7.79 -2.53 -5.25
CA THR A 200 8.93 -1.64 -5.05
C THR A 200 9.06 -1.20 -3.59
N SER A 201 7.96 -0.82 -2.94
CA SER A 201 7.97 -0.39 -1.52
C SER A 201 8.30 -1.55 -0.58
N TYR A 202 7.75 -2.74 -0.81
CA TYR A 202 8.05 -3.96 -0.03
C TYR A 202 9.54 -4.26 0.02
N CYS A 203 10.19 -4.14 -1.14
CA CYS A 203 11.62 -4.43 -1.27
C CYS A 203 12.50 -3.27 -0.78
N ALA A 204 12.24 -2.02 -1.22
CA ALA A 204 13.06 -0.87 -0.89
C ALA A 204 12.99 -0.47 0.60
N ASN A 205 11.82 -0.61 1.23
CA ASN A 205 11.59 -0.21 2.62
C ASN A 205 11.55 -1.40 3.58
N GLY A 206 10.94 -2.52 3.17
CA GLY A 206 10.79 -3.71 4.01
C GLY A 206 11.94 -4.70 3.91
N GLY A 207 12.81 -4.57 2.89
CA GLY A 207 13.88 -5.52 2.62
C GLY A 207 13.40 -6.88 2.09
N ILE A 208 12.11 -7.00 1.80
CA ILE A 208 11.46 -8.23 1.34
C ILE A 208 11.39 -8.16 -0.18
N CYS A 209 12.37 -8.77 -0.84
CA CYS A 209 12.55 -8.67 -2.29
C CYS A 209 12.37 -10.01 -2.99
N SER A 210 11.55 -10.03 -4.04
CA SER A 210 11.53 -11.19 -4.95
C SER A 210 12.91 -11.40 -5.59
N GLN A 211 13.26 -12.67 -5.77
CA GLN A 211 14.45 -13.06 -6.51
C GLN A 211 14.18 -13.17 -8.02
N ASP A 212 12.91 -13.20 -8.41
CA ASP A 212 12.48 -13.20 -9.80
C ASP A 212 11.98 -11.79 -10.17
N PRO A 213 12.65 -11.09 -11.10
CA PRO A 213 12.28 -9.73 -11.49
C PRO A 213 10.96 -9.61 -12.26
N GLN A 214 10.34 -10.73 -12.66
CA GLN A 214 9.03 -10.76 -13.32
C GLN A 214 7.90 -11.17 -12.38
N GLN A 215 8.22 -11.63 -11.18
CA GLN A 215 7.23 -12.14 -10.24
C GLN A 215 6.36 -11.02 -9.67
N ASP A 216 5.05 -11.18 -9.80
CA ASP A 216 4.09 -10.27 -9.20
C ASP A 216 3.95 -10.53 -7.69
N PHE A 217 3.21 -9.66 -7.00
CA PHE A 217 3.03 -9.76 -5.56
C PHE A 217 2.33 -11.05 -5.13
N ALA A 218 1.38 -11.55 -5.92
CA ALA A 218 0.61 -12.73 -5.55
C ALA A 218 1.50 -13.97 -5.56
N ASP A 219 2.20 -14.20 -6.66
CA ASP A 219 3.15 -15.30 -6.80
C ASP A 219 4.26 -15.19 -5.75
N PHE A 220 4.79 -13.98 -5.53
CA PHE A 220 5.82 -13.75 -4.52
C PHE A 220 5.37 -14.15 -3.11
N VAL A 221 4.18 -13.74 -2.71
CA VAL A 221 3.65 -14.04 -1.37
C VAL A 221 3.38 -15.53 -1.19
N TYR A 222 2.85 -16.22 -2.20
CA TYR A 222 2.62 -17.66 -2.14
C TYR A 222 3.91 -18.48 -2.11
N ASP A 223 4.98 -18.00 -2.77
CA ASP A 223 6.27 -18.68 -2.78
C ASP A 223 7.11 -18.41 -1.53
N ALA A 224 7.09 -17.18 -1.02
CA ALA A 224 8.06 -16.72 -0.02
C ALA A 224 7.47 -16.53 1.39
N ALA A 225 6.18 -16.22 1.52
CA ALA A 225 5.59 -15.78 2.79
C ALA A 225 4.54 -16.74 3.34
N ILE A 226 3.82 -17.47 2.47
CA ILE A 226 2.75 -18.39 2.89
C ILE A 226 3.28 -19.84 2.89
N PRO A 227 3.32 -20.52 4.04
CA PRO A 227 3.60 -21.95 4.07
C PRO A 227 2.57 -22.73 3.25
N ARG A 228 2.94 -23.87 2.68
CA ARG A 228 2.03 -24.70 1.87
C ARG A 228 0.69 -24.99 2.56
N GLN A 229 0.71 -25.23 3.87
CA GLN A 229 -0.50 -25.49 4.65
C GLN A 229 -1.40 -24.25 4.84
N GLY A 230 -0.86 -23.05 4.70
CA GLY A 230 -1.59 -21.78 4.80
C GLY A 230 -2.15 -21.26 3.47
N ALA A 231 -1.72 -21.82 2.33
CA ALA A 231 -2.10 -21.34 1.01
C ALA A 231 -3.63 -21.40 0.78
N GLU A 232 -4.25 -22.53 1.12
CA GLU A 232 -5.70 -22.72 1.02
C GLU A 232 -6.47 -21.75 1.92
N VAL A 233 -5.98 -21.54 3.15
CA VAL A 233 -6.58 -20.60 4.12
C VAL A 233 -6.57 -19.17 3.57
N VAL A 234 -5.44 -18.72 3.03
CA VAL A 234 -5.33 -17.38 2.43
C VAL A 234 -6.23 -17.26 1.20
N GLN A 235 -6.29 -18.27 0.34
CA GLN A 235 -7.19 -18.25 -0.82
C GLN A 235 -8.67 -18.14 -0.40
N GLU A 236 -9.09 -18.87 0.64
CA GLU A 236 -10.45 -18.75 1.19
C GLU A 236 -10.74 -17.36 1.75
N MET A 237 -9.78 -16.76 2.45
CA MET A 237 -9.89 -15.38 2.93
C MET A 237 -10.05 -14.39 1.75
N VAL A 238 -9.24 -14.52 0.71
CA VAL A 238 -9.31 -13.66 -0.49
C VAL A 238 -10.65 -13.83 -1.20
N HIS A 239 -11.16 -15.06 -1.36
CA HIS A 239 -12.48 -15.31 -1.95
C HIS A 239 -13.60 -14.68 -1.13
N SER A 240 -13.55 -14.82 0.20
CA SER A 240 -14.52 -14.18 1.11
C SER A 240 -14.52 -12.66 0.96
N LEU A 241 -13.33 -12.06 0.90
CA LEU A 241 -13.14 -10.61 0.73
C LEU A 241 -13.62 -10.08 -0.62
N THR A 242 -13.34 -10.81 -1.69
CA THR A 242 -13.68 -10.41 -3.06
C THR A 242 -15.12 -10.75 -3.43
N GLY A 243 -15.73 -11.75 -2.79
CA GLY A 243 -17.06 -12.26 -3.12
C GLY A 243 -17.06 -13.18 -4.35
N GLU A 244 -15.90 -13.72 -4.72
CA GLU A 244 -15.76 -14.71 -5.79
C GLU A 244 -16.12 -16.09 -5.25
N GLU A 245 -17.05 -16.80 -5.90
CA GLU A 245 -17.28 -18.23 -5.62
C GLU A 245 -16.07 -19.05 -6.10
N ARG A 246 -15.73 -20.13 -5.37
CA ARG A 246 -14.69 -21.08 -5.80
C ARG A 246 -15.01 -21.53 -7.24
N MET A 247 -14.16 -21.16 -8.19
CA MET A 247 -14.12 -21.86 -9.48
C MET A 247 -13.72 -23.31 -9.18
N LYS A 248 -14.67 -24.23 -9.37
CA LYS A 248 -14.48 -25.67 -9.21
C LYS A 248 -13.58 -26.24 -10.29
#